data_AF-A0A261G2C3-F1
#
_entry.id   AF-A0A261G2C3-F1
#
_cell.length_a   1.000
_cell.length_b   1.000
_cell.length_c   1.000
_cell.angle_alpha   90.00
_cell.angle_beta   90.00
_cell.angle_gamma   90.00
#
_symmetry.space_group_name_H-M   'P 1'
#
loop_
_entity.id
_entity.type
_entity.pdbx_description
1 polymer ?
#
loop_
_entity_poly.entity_id
_entity_poly.type
_entity_poly.pdbx_seq_one_letter_code
_entity_poly.pdbx_strand_id
1 'polypeptide(L)' 'MKNAKTMGRGFALIVIAAVSLIPALYNLIFLSSMWDPYGNVANLPVAVVNQDKSATVSGKSLALGDQIMKSLKK' A
#
# COMPACT_ATOMS: atom_id res chain seq x y z
N MET A 1 -40.38 -18.52 -36.64
CA MET A 1 -38.95 -18.42 -36.98
C MET A 1 -38.34 -17.30 -36.14
N LYS A 2 -37.66 -17.63 -35.02
CA LYS A 2 -36.99 -16.59 -34.22
C LYS A 2 -35.79 -16.09 -35.02
N ASN A 3 -35.81 -14.80 -35.35
CA ASN A 3 -34.87 -14.15 -36.26
C ASN A 3 -33.42 -14.46 -35.90
N ALA A 4 -32.62 -14.90 -36.87
CA ALA A 4 -31.17 -15.14 -36.73
C ALA A 4 -30.44 -13.91 -36.13
N LYS A 5 -31.00 -12.71 -36.32
CA LYS A 5 -30.54 -11.45 -35.73
C LYS A 5 -30.56 -11.43 -34.19
N THR A 6 -31.48 -12.16 -33.54
CA THR A 6 -31.57 -12.25 -32.07
C THR A 6 -30.52 -13.19 -31.50
N MET A 7 -30.12 -14.22 -32.25
CA MET A 7 -29.07 -15.17 -31.87
C MET A 7 -27.69 -14.52 -31.83
N GLY A 8 -27.38 -13.65 -32.81
CA GLY A 8 -26.13 -12.87 -32.82
C GLY A 8 -26.04 -11.81 -31.71
N ARG A 9 -27.17 -11.27 -31.24
CA ARG A 9 -27.20 -10.29 -30.13
C ARG A 9 -26.84 -10.93 -28.79
N GLY A 10 -27.29 -12.16 -28.53
CA GLY A 10 -26.91 -12.90 -27.32
C GLY A 10 -25.41 -13.16 -27.26
N PHE A 11 -24.83 -13.61 -28.38
CA PHE A 11 -23.38 -13.82 -28.49
C PHE A 11 -22.59 -12.51 -28.30
N ALA A 12 -23.03 -11.40 -28.91
CA ALA A 12 -22.40 -10.10 -28.74
C ALA A 12 -22.39 -9.62 -27.27
N LEU A 13 -23.49 -9.84 -26.53
CA LEU A 13 -23.57 -9.49 -25.10
C LEU A 13 -22.62 -10.33 -24.25
N ILE A 14 -22.46 -11.63 -24.56
CA ILE A 14 -21.50 -12.50 -23.88
C ILE A 14 -20.06 -12.02 -24.13
N VAL A 15 -19.74 -11.63 -25.36
CA VAL A 15 -18.41 -11.10 -25.71
C VAL A 15 -18.14 -9.78 -24.98
N ILE A 16 -19.12 -8.86 -24.93
CA ILE A 16 -19.00 -7.59 -24.20
C ILE A 16 -18.76 -7.88 -22.70
N ALA A 17 -19.54 -8.76 -22.09
CA ALA A 17 -19.38 -9.11 -20.68
C ALA A 17 -18.00 -9.74 -20.40
N ALA A 18 -17.52 -10.63 -21.27
CA ALA A 18 -16.20 -11.25 -21.13
C ALA A 18 -15.06 -10.22 -21.23
N VAL A 19 -15.15 -9.29 -22.19
CA VAL A 19 -14.15 -8.22 -22.36
C VAL A 19 -14.20 -7.23 -21.20
N SER A 20 -15.38 -6.88 -20.69
CA SER A 20 -15.53 -6.02 -19.51
C SER A 20 -15.04 -6.67 -18.21
N LEU A 21 -15.02 -8.01 -18.13
CA LEU A 21 -14.48 -8.71 -16.97
C LEU A 21 -12.97 -8.53 -16.82
N ILE A 22 -12.24 -8.37 -17.93
CA ILE A 22 -10.78 -8.22 -17.93
C ILE A 22 -10.33 -7.02 -17.06
N PRO A 23 -10.80 -5.79 -17.30
CA PRO A 23 -10.44 -4.66 -16.43
C PRO A 23 -11.05 -4.77 -15.03
N ALA A 24 -12.23 -5.41 -14.87
CA ALA A 24 -12.85 -5.60 -13.55
C ALA A 24 -12.00 -6.51 -12.64
N LEU A 25 -11.50 -7.63 -13.18
CA LEU A 25 -10.62 -8.55 -12.46
C LEU A 25 -9.28 -7.90 -12.13
N TYR A 26 -8.70 -7.14 -13.07
CA TYR A 26 -7.47 -6.39 -12.81
C TYR A 26 -7.65 -5.43 -11.62
N ASN A 27 -8.72 -4.63 -11.65
CA ASN A 27 -9.03 -3.69 -10.57
C ASN A 27 -9.25 -4.40 -9.23
N LEU A 28 -9.94 -5.55 -9.23
CA LEU A 28 -10.20 -6.32 -8.02
C LEU A 28 -8.91 -6.81 -7.35
N ILE A 29 -8.00 -7.41 -8.14
CA ILE A 29 -6.71 -7.90 -7.63
C ILE A 29 -5.85 -6.73 -7.15
N PHE A 30 -5.84 -5.64 -7.92
CA PHE A 30 -5.08 -4.44 -7.60
C PHE A 30 -5.53 -3.80 -6.28
N LEU A 31 -6.83 -3.57 -6.10
CA LEU A 31 -7.36 -3.02 -4.84
C LEU A 31 -7.09 -3.96 -3.66
N SER A 32 -7.23 -5.27 -3.86
CA SER A 32 -6.97 -6.26 -2.80
C SER A 32 -5.52 -6.21 -2.32
N SER A 33 -4.57 -6.02 -3.24
CA SER A 33 -3.15 -5.83 -2.93
C SER A 33 -2.87 -4.52 -2.17
N MET A 34 -3.67 -3.48 -2.43
CA MET A 34 -3.53 -2.16 -1.77
C MET A 34 -4.32 -2.03 -0.46
N TRP A 35 -5.05 -3.05 -0.02
CA TRP A 35 -5.86 -2.96 1.20
C TRP A 35 -5.00 -2.83 2.47
N ASP A 36 -3.81 -3.43 2.47
CA ASP A 36 -2.87 -3.34 3.59
C ASP A 36 -1.39 -3.39 3.15
N PRO A 37 -0.87 -2.33 2.51
CA PRO A 37 0.51 -2.27 2.06
C PRO A 37 1.51 -2.15 3.23
N TYR A 38 1.02 -1.86 4.43
CA TYR A 38 1.80 -1.58 5.63
C TYR A 38 1.61 -2.62 6.75
N GLY A 39 0.84 -3.69 6.51
CA GLY A 39 0.51 -4.69 7.54
C GLY A 39 1.72 -5.34 8.21
N ASN A 40 2.88 -5.26 7.56
CA ASN A 40 4.13 -5.85 8.05
C ASN A 40 5.29 -4.85 8.23
N VAL A 41 5.10 -3.54 8.06
CA VAL A 41 6.22 -2.59 8.29
C VAL A 41 6.70 -2.57 9.74
N ALA A 42 5.87 -2.97 10.70
CA ALA A 42 6.29 -3.12 12.10
C ALA A 42 7.42 -4.16 12.28
N ASN A 43 7.53 -5.14 11.38
CA ASN A 43 8.56 -6.18 11.41
C ASN A 43 9.75 -5.87 10.50
N LEU A 44 9.77 -4.69 9.85
CA LEU A 44 10.86 -4.32 8.97
C LEU A 44 12.10 -3.99 9.80
N PRO A 45 13.22 -4.71 9.63
CA PRO A 45 14.43 -4.44 10.40
C PRO A 45 15.00 -3.08 9.97
N VAL A 46 14.94 -2.12 10.88
CA VAL A 46 15.48 -0.78 10.70
C VAL A 46 16.59 -0.52 11.72
N ALA A 47 17.69 0.08 11.27
CA ALA A 47 18.79 0.48 12.12
C ALA A 47 18.85 2.01 12.19
N VAL A 48 18.74 2.56 13.40
CA VAL A 48 18.87 3.99 13.64
C VAL A 48 20.26 4.28 14.19
N VAL A 49 21.04 5.09 13.48
CA VAL A 49 22.39 5.49 13.91
C VAL A 49 22.33 6.94 14.40
N ASN A 50 22.66 7.16 15.67
CA ASN A 50 22.78 8.50 16.23
C ASN A 50 24.18 9.06 15.95
N GLN A 51 24.26 10.20 15.27
CA GLN A 51 25.51 10.97 15.04
C GLN A 51 25.48 12.34 15.74
N ASP A 52 24.46 12.59 16.56
CA ASP A 52 24.32 13.83 17.32
C ASP A 52 25.43 13.96 18.37
N LYS A 53 25.88 15.20 18.58
CA LYS A 53 26.87 15.53 19.62
C LYS A 53 26.15 16.30 20.72
N SER A 54 26.46 15.94 21.97
CA SER A 54 25.94 16.67 23.13
C SER A 54 26.34 18.14 23.07
N ALA A 55 25.38 19.02 23.33
CA ALA A 55 25.57 20.47 23.33
C ALA A 55 25.18 21.06 24.68
N THR A 56 25.85 22.14 25.09
CA THR A 56 25.48 22.87 26.31
C THR A 56 24.55 24.01 25.95
N VAL A 57 23.32 23.96 26.44
CA VAL A 57 22.31 25.01 26.25
C VAL A 57 21.91 25.54 27.61
N SER A 58 22.05 26.85 27.82
CA SER A 58 21.67 27.52 29.08
C SER A 58 22.30 26.88 30.33
N GLY A 59 23.57 26.46 30.23
CA GLY A 59 24.31 25.83 31.32
C GLY A 59 23.97 24.35 31.58
N LYS A 60 23.05 23.76 30.81
CA LYS A 60 22.72 22.33 30.90
C LYS A 60 23.30 21.58 29.72
N SER A 61 23.95 20.46 29.99
CA SER A 61 24.35 19.52 28.94
C SER A 61 23.11 18.80 28.41
N LEU A 62 22.94 18.83 27.09
CA LEU A 62 21.77 18.31 26.41
C LEU A 62 22.22 17.35 25.29
N ALA A 63 21.81 16.09 25.42
CA ALA A 63 22.04 15.03 24.44
C ALA A 63 20.70 14.70 23.76
N LEU A 64 20.31 15.50 22.78
CA LEU A 64 18.99 15.41 22.13
C LEU A 64 18.82 14.10 21.37
N GLY A 65 19.84 13.71 20.59
CA GLY A 65 19.83 12.47 19.83
C GLY A 65 19.61 11.23 20.72
N ASP A 66 20.21 11.21 21.92
CA ASP A 66 20.05 10.11 22.87
C ASP A 66 18.64 10.07 23.48
N GLN A 67 18.04 11.24 23.72
CA GLN A 67 16.65 11.31 24.20
C GLN A 67 15.67 10.78 23.15
N ILE A 68 15.86 11.13 21.88
CA ILE A 68 15.05 10.60 20.76
C ILE A 68 15.26 9.09 20.63
N MET A 69 16.51 8.62 20.74
CA MET A 69 16.84 7.19 20.64
C MET A 69 16.16 6.36 21.75
N LYS A 70 16.04 6.92 22.96
CA LYS A 70 15.30 6.28 24.06
C LYS A 70 13.80 6.21 23.76
N SER A 71 13.21 7.23 23.15
CA SER A 71 11.79 7.26 22.79
C SER A 71 11.45 6.28 21.66
N LEU A 72 12.36 6.06 20.71
CA LEU A 72 12.16 5.13 19.59
C LEU A 72 12.31 3.65 19.98
N LYS A 73 12.98 3.36 21.09
CA LYS A 73 13.15 1.98 21.62
C LYS A 73 12.03 1.54 22.56
N LYS A 74 11.12 2.44 22.90
CA LYS A 74 10.02 2.19 23.83
C LYS A 74 8.80 1.68 23.06
#